data_AF-A0A1M4E5X5-F1
#
_entry.id   AF-A0A1M4E5X5-F1
#
_cell.length_a   1.000
_cell.length_b   1.000
_cell.length_c   1.000
_cell.angle_alpha   90.00
_cell.angle_beta   90.00
_cell.angle_gamma   90.00
#
_symmetry.space_group_name_H-M   'P 1'
#
loop_
_entity.id
_entity.type
_entity.pdbx_description
1 polymer ?
#
loop_
_entity_poly.entity_id
_entity_poly.type
_entity_poly.pdbx_seq_one_letter_code
_entity_poly.pdbx_strand_id
1 'polypeptide(L)' 'MHYGRAAAIRDRRATVLTAAHATHPERFASGGLPTPPDLPGPAWINKPKTNEPKDATEKTTHN' A
#
# COMPACT_ATOMS: atom_id res chain seq x y z
N MET A 1 10.97 -17.44 -4.64
CA MET A 1 10.34 -16.24 -4.04
C MET A 1 10.40 -15.10 -5.05
N HIS A 2 9.27 -14.48 -5.42
CA HIS A 2 9.28 -13.27 -6.26
C HIS A 2 9.09 -12.03 -5.37
N TYR A 3 10.14 -11.68 -4.63
CA TYR A 3 10.17 -10.40 -3.93
C TYR A 3 10.28 -9.25 -4.96
N GLY A 4 9.72 -8.09 -4.65
CA GLY A 4 9.90 -6.86 -5.44
C GLY A 4 8.98 -6.67 -6.65
N ARG A 5 8.26 -7.69 -7.12
CA ARG A 5 7.33 -7.52 -8.28
C ARG A 5 6.21 -6.51 -7.99
N ALA A 6 5.70 -6.48 -6.77
CA ALA A 6 4.67 -5.53 -6.35
C ALA A 6 5.19 -4.08 -6.41
N ALA A 7 6.40 -3.84 -5.90
CA ALA A 7 7.06 -2.52 -5.98
C ALA A 7 7.26 -2.08 -7.43
N ALA A 8 7.82 -2.96 -8.28
CA ALA A 8 8.03 -2.66 -9.69
C ALA A 8 6.73 -2.31 -10.45
N ILE A 9 5.61 -2.99 -10.13
CA ILE A 9 4.29 -2.65 -10.69
C ILE A 9 3.83 -1.27 -10.20
N ARG A 10 4.03 -0.95 -8.92
CA ARG A 10 3.65 0.35 -8.35
C ARG A 10 4.43 1.50 -9.00
N ASP A 11 5.72 1.33 -9.23
CA ASP A 11 6.56 2.33 -9.91
C ASP A 11 6.07 2.58 -11.33
N ARG A 12 5.76 1.50 -12.07
CA ARG A 12 5.22 1.61 -13.42
C ARG A 12 3.86 2.32 -13.45
N ARG A 13 3.02 2.12 -12.44
CA ARG A 13 1.75 2.87 -12.28
C ARG A 13 2.00 4.36 -12.06
N ALA A 14 3.03 4.74 -11.30
CA ALA A 14 3.39 6.15 -11.08
C ALA A 14 3.75 6.85 -12.39
N THR A 15 4.51 6.17 -13.26
CA THR A 15 4.84 6.71 -14.60
C THR A 15 3.60 6.95 -15.44
N VAL A 16 2.68 5.98 -15.49
CA VAL A 16 1.43 6.10 -16.26
C VAL A 16 0.56 7.24 -15.73
N LEU A 17 0.40 7.34 -14.41
CA LEU A 17 -0.38 8.40 -13.77
C LEU A 17 0.22 9.79 -14.03
N THR A 18 1.55 9.90 -14.00
CA THR A 18 2.25 11.15 -14.32
C THR A 18 2.00 11.58 -15.76
N ALA A 19 2.13 10.65 -16.72
CA ALA A 19 1.87 10.93 -18.13
C ALA A 19 0.39 11.30 -18.37
N ALA A 20 -0.55 10.57 -17.76
CA ALA A 20 -1.97 10.85 -17.90
C ALA A 20 -2.35 12.23 -17.33
N HIS A 21 -1.79 12.61 -16.17
CA HIS A 21 -1.99 13.93 -15.58
C HIS A 21 -1.40 15.04 -16.44
N ALA A 22 -0.23 14.84 -17.05
CA ALA A 22 0.38 15.83 -17.94
C ALA A 22 -0.48 16.08 -19.19
N THR A 23 -1.16 15.06 -19.72
CA THR A 23 -2.01 15.20 -20.91
C THR A 23 -3.39 15.78 -20.59
N HIS A 24 -3.99 15.40 -19.45
CA HIS A 24 -5.37 15.79 -19.10
C HIS A 24 -5.50 16.15 -17.60
N PRO A 25 -4.92 17.27 -17.16
CA PRO A 25 -4.95 17.65 -15.75
C PRO A 25 -6.37 17.85 -15.21
N GLU A 26 -7.32 18.30 -16.05
CA GLU A 26 -8.72 18.55 -15.69
C GLU A 26 -9.51 17.28 -15.32
N ARG A 27 -8.98 16.10 -15.69
CA ARG A 27 -9.58 14.80 -15.34
C ARG A 27 -9.24 14.36 -13.93
N PHE A 28 -8.26 15.00 -13.29
CA PHE A 28 -7.86 14.74 -11.93
C PHE A 28 -8.45 15.83 -11.03
N ALA A 29 -9.05 15.43 -9.90
CA ALA A 29 -9.54 16.38 -8.91
C ALA A 29 -8.41 17.31 -8.46
N SER A 30 -8.72 18.52 -8.00
CA SER A 30 -7.82 19.66 -7.77
C SER A 30 -6.65 19.45 -6.77
N GLY A 31 -6.39 18.22 -6.34
CA GLY A 31 -5.32 17.83 -5.41
C GLY A 31 -3.94 17.60 -6.03
N GLY A 32 -3.75 17.89 -7.32
CA GLY A 32 -2.44 17.77 -7.99
C GLY A 32 -2.14 16.38 -8.55
N LEU A 33 -0.85 16.02 -8.60
CA LEU A 33 -0.40 14.80 -9.27
C LEU A 33 -0.95 13.53 -8.57
N PRO A 34 -1.66 12.64 -9.28
CA PRO A 34 -2.19 11.41 -8.70
C PRO A 34 -1.08 10.45 -8.24
N THR A 35 -1.23 9.91 -7.03
CA THR A 35 -0.31 8.91 -6.47
C THR A 35 -0.89 7.49 -6.61
N PRO A 36 -0.12 6.47 -7.03
CA PRO A 36 -0.59 5.09 -7.02
C PRO A 36 -0.98 4.63 -5.62
N PRO A 37 -2.01 3.79 -5.46
CA PRO A 37 -2.36 3.20 -4.17
C PRO A 37 -1.18 2.49 -3.51
N ASP A 38 -1.20 2.44 -2.19
CA ASP A 38 -0.24 1.66 -1.43
C ASP A 38 -0.38 0.17 -1.71
N LEU A 39 0.73 -0.55 -1.54
CA LEU A 39 0.72 -1.99 -1.75
C LEU A 39 -0.15 -2.64 -0.67
N PRO A 40 -1.02 -3.58 -1.04
CA PRO A 40 -1.76 -4.34 -0.05
C PRO A 40 -0.78 -5.14 0.82
N GLY A 41 -1.14 -5.30 2.09
CA GLY A 41 -0.44 -6.22 2.97
C GLY A 41 -0.51 -7.67 2.48
N PRO A 42 0.26 -8.57 3.09
CA PRO A 42 0.25 -9.98 2.74
C PRO A 42 -1.16 -10.60 2.88
N ALA A 43 -1.65 -11.24 1.82
CA ALA A 43 -2.90 -12.01 1.85
C ALA A 43 -2.58 -13.51 1.95
N TRP A 44 -3.15 -14.19 2.95
CA TRP A 44 -2.82 -15.58 3.28
C TRP A 44 -4.03 -16.49 3.09
N ILE A 45 -3.89 -17.57 2.32
CA ILE A 45 -4.90 -18.65 2.24
C ILE A 45 -4.81 -19.53 3.48
N ASN A 46 -3.58 -19.79 3.95
CA ASN A 46 -3.30 -20.47 5.22
C ASN A 46 -2.26 -19.67 6.00
N LYS A 47 -2.72 -18.91 6.98
CA LYS A 47 -1.87 -18.12 7.88
C LYS A 47 -0.98 -19.08 8.68
N PRO A 48 0.36 -19.08 8.53
CA PRO A 48 1.20 -19.85 9.44
C PRO A 48 0.95 -19.35 10.86
N LYS A 49 0.81 -20.28 11.81
CA LYS A 49 0.70 -19.95 13.23
C LYS A 49 2.06 -19.43 13.67
N THR A 50 2.15 -18.16 14.04
CA THR A 50 3.37 -17.57 14.57
C THR A 50 3.59 -18.06 16.00
N ASN A 51 4.73 -18.68 16.31
CA ASN A 51 5.19 -18.94 17.67
C ASN A 51 5.98 -17.72 18.19
N GLU A 52 5.34 -16.56 18.23
CA GLU A 52 5.90 -15.35 18.84
C GLU A 52 4.90 -14.86 19.91
N PRO A 53 5.38 -14.44 21.09
CA PRO A 53 4.51 -13.97 22.16
C PRO A 53 3.74 -12.74 21.68
N LYS A 54 2.45 -12.72 21.99
CA LYS A 54 1.56 -11.59 21.71
C LYS A 54 2.16 -10.36 22.37
N ASP A 55 2.50 -9.37 21.55
CA ASP A 55 2.98 -8.08 22.01
C ASP A 55 1.98 -7.52 23.04
N ALA A 56 2.51 -7.32 24.24
CA ALA A 56 1.76 -6.87 25.40
C ALA A 56 1.69 -5.34 25.38
N THR A 57 0.73 -4.79 24.65
CA THR A 57 0.23 -3.42 24.82
C THR A 57 -1.26 -3.49 24.47
N GLU A 58 -2.23 -3.38 25.37
CA GLU A 58 -2.38 -2.42 26.45
C GLU A 58 -3.20 -3.05 27.60
N LYS A 59 -2.66 -3.03 28.82
CA LYS A 59 -3.47 -2.95 30.04
C LYS A 59 -3.16 -1.60 30.68
N THR A 60 -4.13 -0.70 30.76
CA THR A 60 -4.23 0.22 31.89
C THR A 60 -5.71 0.46 32.19
N THR A 61 -6.12 -0.21 33.26
CA THR A 61 -7.27 0.04 34.13
C THR A 61 -7.45 1.52 34.47
N HIS A 62 -8.70 2.01 34.46
CA HIS A 62 -9.16 2.83 35.56
C HIS A 62 -10.66 2.62 35.82
N ASN A 63 -10.97 2.52 37.12
CA ASN A 63 -12.28 2.25 37.72
C ASN A 63 -13.31 3.34 37.45
#